data_AF-W9RZ39-F1
#
_entry.id   AF-W9RZ39-F1
#
_cell.length_a   1.000
_cell.length_b   1.000
_cell.length_c   1.000
_cell.angle_alpha   90.00
_cell.angle_beta   90.00
_cell.angle_gamma   90.00
#
_symmetry.space_group_name_H-M   'P 1'
#
loop_
_entity.id
_entity.type
_entity.pdbx_description
1 polymer ?
#
loop_
_entity_poly.entity_id
_entity_poly.type
_entity_poly.pdbx_seq_one_letter_code
_entity_poly.pdbx_strand_id
1 'polypeptide(L)'
;MNGIKRYPHVLEAVVSFTEELAYKQANEADELLSRGEYLGPLHGISYGLKDIISVPEYKTTWGSKTFKDQVLDIEAWVYKRLKSYGVVLVAKLVSGSLAYDDIWFGGRTRNPWNIEEFSTGSSVSPAACTSAGMLPFAIGSETVGSMTLPASRCGVTALRPTFGLVGRTGVMSILESLGTVLLPFLS
;
A
#
# COMPACT_ATOMS: atom_id res chain seq x y z
N MET A 1 11.26 -3.14 -9.06
CA MET A 1 10.98 -4.54 -8.64
C MET A 1 12.03 -5.16 -7.73
N ASN A 2 13.34 -5.00 -7.98
CA ASN A 2 14.39 -5.70 -7.22
C ASN A 2 14.38 -5.43 -5.70
N GLY A 3 14.11 -4.20 -5.26
CA GLY A 3 14.04 -3.86 -3.82
C GLY A 3 12.97 -4.65 -3.07
N ILE A 4 11.72 -4.60 -3.55
CA ILE A 4 10.60 -5.28 -2.90
C ILE A 4 10.66 -6.82 -3.01
N LYS A 5 11.36 -7.36 -4.02
CA LYS A 5 11.57 -8.82 -4.17
C LYS A 5 12.73 -9.35 -3.33
N ARG A 6 13.56 -8.49 -2.73
CA ARG A 6 14.77 -8.92 -2.00
C ARG A 6 14.48 -9.53 -0.62
N TYR A 7 13.50 -9.01 0.11
CA TYR A 7 13.15 -9.48 1.47
C TYR A 7 11.67 -9.86 1.72
N PRO A 8 10.83 -10.16 0.71
CA PRO A 8 9.40 -10.36 0.92
C PRO A 8 9.11 -11.55 1.85
N HIS A 9 9.96 -12.58 1.83
CA HIS A 9 9.83 -13.76 2.68
C HIS A 9 10.24 -13.52 4.13
N VAL A 10 11.03 -12.47 4.41
CA VAL A 10 11.43 -12.14 5.78
C VAL A 10 10.32 -11.35 6.47
N LEU A 11 9.73 -10.37 5.77
CA LEU A 11 8.71 -9.52 6.37
C LEU A 11 7.29 -10.07 6.23
N GLU A 12 7.03 -10.98 5.28
CA GLU A 12 5.69 -11.48 4.95
C GLU A 12 4.69 -10.33 4.72
N ALA A 13 4.97 -9.53 3.69
CA ALA A 13 4.38 -8.20 3.54
C ALA A 13 3.58 -7.97 2.23
N VAL A 14 3.57 -8.94 1.32
CA VAL A 14 3.02 -8.78 -0.03
C VAL A 14 1.91 -9.80 -0.29
N VAL A 15 0.75 -9.32 -0.76
CA VAL A 15 -0.36 -10.16 -1.24
C VAL A 15 -0.14 -10.56 -2.70
N SER A 16 0.20 -9.58 -3.53
CA SER A 16 0.51 -9.79 -4.95
C SER A 16 1.51 -8.75 -5.44
N PHE A 17 2.44 -9.18 -6.27
CA PHE A 17 3.25 -8.27 -7.09
C PHE A 17 2.46 -7.87 -8.33
N THR A 18 2.56 -6.62 -8.74
CA THR A 18 1.88 -6.07 -9.91
C THR A 18 2.86 -5.94 -11.08
N GLU A 19 3.69 -6.96 -11.32
CA GLU A 19 4.89 -6.83 -12.15
C GLU A 19 4.60 -6.38 -13.58
N GLU A 20 3.64 -7.01 -14.26
CA GLU A 20 3.25 -6.63 -15.61
C GLU A 20 2.71 -5.19 -15.66
N LEU A 21 1.84 -4.83 -14.72
CA LEU A 21 1.33 -3.46 -14.59
C LEU A 21 2.45 -2.45 -14.28
N ALA A 22 3.40 -2.82 -13.42
CA ALA A 22 4.51 -1.97 -13.01
C ALA A 22 5.41 -1.63 -14.19
N TYR A 23 5.79 -2.63 -15.00
CA TYR A 23 6.58 -2.40 -16.20
C TYR A 23 5.80 -1.58 -17.22
N LYS A 24 4.50 -1.85 -17.41
CA LYS A 24 3.65 -1.04 -18.28
C LYS A 24 3.62 0.43 -17.83
N GLN A 25 3.33 0.70 -16.57
CA GLN A 25 3.27 2.05 -16.01
C GLN A 25 4.64 2.77 -16.06
N ALA A 26 5.74 2.05 -15.83
CA ALA A 26 7.08 2.60 -15.95
C ALA A 26 7.41 3.01 -17.39
N ASN A 27 7.10 2.14 -18.37
CA ASN A 27 7.30 2.47 -19.78
C ASN A 27 6.43 3.66 -20.21
N GLU A 28 5.17 3.72 -19.78
CA GLU A 28 4.28 4.86 -20.05
C GLU A 28 4.84 6.17 -19.45
N ALA A 29 5.42 6.12 -18.25
CA ALA A 29 6.08 7.27 -17.63
C ALA A 29 7.32 7.70 -18.43
N ASP A 30 8.20 6.75 -18.81
CA ASP A 30 9.40 7.04 -19.61
C ASP A 30 9.04 7.63 -20.98
N GLU A 31 7.99 7.11 -21.63
CA GLU A 31 7.48 7.64 -22.90
C GLU A 31 6.99 9.09 -22.75
N LEU A 32 6.22 9.39 -21.71
CA LEU A 32 5.76 10.75 -21.42
C LEU A 32 6.96 11.69 -21.20
N LEU A 33 7.92 11.26 -20.38
CA LEU A 33 9.12 12.05 -20.09
C LEU A 33 9.95 12.30 -21.36
N SER A 34 10.06 11.32 -22.25
CA SER A 34 10.77 11.45 -23.54
C SER A 34 10.14 12.50 -24.47
N ARG A 35 8.84 12.74 -24.33
CA ARG A 35 8.10 13.81 -25.03
C ARG A 35 8.12 15.15 -24.30
N GLY A 36 8.79 15.24 -23.16
CA GLY A 36 8.82 16.44 -22.31
C GLY A 36 7.59 16.61 -21.41
N GLU A 37 6.73 15.59 -21.29
CA GLU A 37 5.53 15.61 -20.46
C GLU A 37 5.85 15.13 -19.04
N TYR A 38 6.19 16.07 -18.15
CA TYR A 38 6.45 15.78 -16.74
C TYR A 38 5.17 15.91 -15.89
N LEU A 39 4.74 14.79 -15.30
CA LEU A 39 3.50 14.73 -14.50
C LEU A 39 3.66 15.18 -13.05
N GLY A 40 4.87 15.59 -12.63
CA GLY A 40 5.12 16.11 -11.29
C GLY A 40 6.03 15.21 -10.42
N PRO A 41 6.19 15.54 -9.12
CA PRO A 41 7.24 14.99 -8.26
C PRO A 41 7.27 13.47 -8.10
N LEU A 42 6.15 12.78 -8.33
CA LEU A 42 6.03 11.34 -8.19
C LEU A 42 6.04 10.59 -9.53
N HIS A 43 6.27 11.28 -10.64
CA HIS A 43 6.35 10.67 -11.96
C HIS A 43 7.43 9.57 -11.99
N GLY A 44 7.05 8.35 -12.38
CA GLY A 44 7.91 7.17 -12.43
C GLY A 44 8.25 6.56 -11.06
N ILE A 45 7.84 7.17 -9.95
CA ILE A 45 8.18 6.69 -8.61
C ILE A 45 7.34 5.46 -8.28
N SER A 46 7.99 4.39 -7.82
CA SER A 46 7.33 3.15 -7.43
C SER A 46 6.68 3.22 -6.05
N TYR A 47 5.54 2.58 -5.83
CA TYR A 47 4.88 2.53 -4.52
C TYR A 47 4.14 1.21 -4.27
N GLY A 48 3.84 0.95 -3.00
CA GLY A 48 2.98 -0.16 -2.58
C GLY A 48 1.62 0.32 -2.07
N LEU A 49 0.62 -0.52 -2.21
CA LEU A 49 -0.77 -0.16 -1.91
C LEU A 49 -1.43 -1.19 -0.99
N LYS A 50 -1.92 -0.76 0.18
CA LYS A 50 -2.63 -1.63 1.13
C LYS A 50 -3.76 -2.39 0.44
N ASP A 51 -3.90 -3.67 0.81
CA ASP A 51 -4.79 -4.64 0.16
C ASP A 51 -6.29 -4.48 0.46
N ILE A 52 -6.68 -3.34 1.04
CA ILE A 52 -8.09 -2.93 1.16
C ILE A 52 -8.52 -1.94 0.08
N ILE A 53 -7.57 -1.46 -0.72
CA ILE A 53 -7.79 -0.47 -1.78
C ILE A 53 -7.88 -1.22 -3.10
N SER A 54 -9.00 -1.12 -3.78
CA SER A 54 -9.26 -1.90 -4.99
C SER A 54 -8.41 -1.47 -6.18
N VAL A 55 -7.89 -2.46 -6.90
CA VAL A 55 -7.21 -2.31 -8.20
C VAL A 55 -7.78 -3.40 -9.10
N PRO A 56 -8.37 -3.07 -10.27
CA PRO A 56 -8.90 -4.06 -11.20
C PRO A 56 -7.84 -5.11 -11.56
N GLU A 57 -8.27 -6.35 -11.80
CA GLU A 57 -7.42 -7.52 -12.16
C GLU A 57 -6.48 -8.01 -11.04
N TYR A 58 -6.28 -7.23 -9.98
CA TYR A 58 -5.41 -7.61 -8.85
C TYR A 58 -6.22 -7.96 -7.61
N LYS A 59 -5.68 -8.89 -6.82
CA LYS A 59 -6.27 -9.28 -5.54
C LYS A 59 -6.49 -8.08 -4.64
N THR A 60 -7.65 -8.07 -4.00
CA THR A 60 -8.05 -7.13 -2.95
C THR A 60 -8.76 -7.94 -1.88
N THR A 61 -7.98 -8.55 -1.00
CA THR A 61 -8.42 -9.65 -0.12
C THR A 61 -8.83 -9.20 1.27
N TRP A 62 -8.56 -7.93 1.58
CA TRP A 62 -8.82 -7.35 2.88
C TRP A 62 -8.11 -8.07 4.04
N GLY A 63 -7.03 -8.81 3.76
CA GLY A 63 -6.29 -9.59 4.76
C GLY A 63 -7.06 -10.79 5.34
N SER A 64 -8.27 -11.05 4.85
CA SER A 64 -9.20 -12.03 5.42
C SER A 64 -9.13 -13.35 4.68
N LYS A 65 -9.11 -14.47 5.42
CA LYS A 65 -9.11 -15.82 4.83
C LYS A 65 -10.31 -16.03 3.90
N THR A 66 -11.47 -15.47 4.25
CA THR A 66 -12.71 -15.58 3.47
C THR A 66 -12.58 -14.96 2.09
N PHE A 67 -11.79 -13.90 1.95
CA PHE A 67 -11.65 -13.11 0.72
C PHE A 67 -10.26 -13.27 0.08
N LYS A 68 -9.51 -14.32 0.43
CA LYS A 68 -8.11 -14.54 0.00
C LYS A 68 -7.89 -14.55 -1.53
N ASP A 69 -8.92 -14.91 -2.28
CA ASP A 69 -8.88 -14.95 -3.75
C ASP A 69 -9.78 -13.88 -4.40
N GLN A 70 -10.29 -12.93 -3.61
CA GLN A 70 -11.12 -11.84 -4.10
C GLN A 70 -10.35 -10.92 -5.05
N VAL A 71 -10.94 -10.68 -6.21
CA VAL A 71 -10.56 -9.66 -7.19
C VAL A 71 -11.79 -8.80 -7.41
N LEU A 72 -11.63 -7.48 -7.33
CA LEU A 72 -12.71 -6.52 -7.50
C LEU A 72 -12.49 -5.73 -8.78
N ASP A 73 -13.49 -5.70 -9.66
CA ASP A 73 -13.46 -4.86 -10.87
C ASP A 73 -13.86 -3.41 -10.52
N ILE A 74 -13.10 -2.81 -9.61
CA ILE A 74 -13.33 -1.45 -9.11
C ILE A 74 -11.99 -0.72 -9.11
N GLU A 75 -11.93 0.39 -9.85
CA GLU A 75 -10.80 1.30 -9.81
C GLU A 75 -10.94 2.27 -8.63
N ALA A 76 -10.15 2.06 -7.56
CA ALA A 76 -10.21 2.95 -6.41
C ALA A 76 -9.75 4.38 -6.76
N TRP A 77 -10.38 5.38 -6.13
CA TRP A 77 -10.10 6.78 -6.40
C TRP A 77 -8.62 7.14 -6.20
N VAL A 78 -8.01 6.67 -5.10
CA VAL A 78 -6.60 6.94 -4.80
C VAL A 78 -5.66 6.28 -5.82
N TYR A 79 -5.98 5.05 -6.25
CA TYR A 79 -5.22 4.35 -7.28
C TYR A 79 -5.30 5.11 -8.61
N LYS A 80 -6.51 5.49 -9.03
CA LYS A 80 -6.74 6.29 -10.24
C LYS A 80 -5.94 7.59 -10.23
N ARG A 81 -5.93 8.30 -9.10
CA ARG A 81 -5.17 9.54 -8.93
C ARG A 81 -3.67 9.32 -9.05
N LEU A 82 -3.10 8.36 -8.32
CA LEU A 82 -1.67 8.05 -8.40
C LEU A 82 -1.26 7.63 -9.81
N LYS A 83 -2.07 6.79 -10.46
CA LYS A 83 -1.87 6.41 -11.86
C LYS A 83 -1.82 7.62 -12.79
N SER A 84 -2.73 8.60 -12.61
CA SER A 84 -2.73 9.83 -13.43
C SER A 84 -1.52 10.76 -13.23
N TYR A 85 -0.75 10.58 -12.16
CA TYR A 85 0.50 11.30 -11.91
C TYR A 85 1.74 10.50 -12.35
N GLY A 86 1.56 9.39 -13.07
CA GLY A 86 2.64 8.54 -13.56
C GLY A 86 3.31 7.71 -12.47
N VAL A 87 2.65 7.50 -11.33
CA VAL A 87 3.20 6.74 -10.21
C VAL A 87 3.03 5.23 -10.45
N VAL A 88 4.08 4.44 -10.19
CA VAL A 88 4.17 3.03 -10.59
C VAL A 88 3.79 2.10 -9.44
N LEU A 89 2.66 1.40 -9.54
CA LEU A 89 2.24 0.42 -8.54
C LEU A 89 3.05 -0.86 -8.72
N VAL A 90 3.80 -1.28 -7.68
CA VAL A 90 4.64 -2.49 -7.74
C VAL A 90 4.13 -3.66 -6.89
N ALA A 91 3.28 -3.39 -5.89
CA ALA A 91 2.67 -4.45 -5.09
C ALA A 91 1.40 -4.04 -4.34
N LYS A 92 0.53 -5.04 -4.14
CA LYS A 92 -0.51 -5.06 -3.13
C LYS A 92 0.10 -5.53 -1.81
N LEU A 93 0.06 -4.65 -0.81
CA LEU A 93 0.67 -4.89 0.50
C LEU A 93 -0.36 -5.42 1.48
N VAL A 94 0.06 -6.40 2.27
CA VAL A 94 -0.79 -7.04 3.27
C VAL A 94 -1.39 -6.03 4.26
N SER A 95 -2.63 -6.30 4.65
CA SER A 95 -3.37 -5.61 5.71
C SER A 95 -3.77 -6.63 6.76
N GLY A 96 -3.84 -6.23 8.02
CA GLY A 96 -4.59 -7.02 9.00
C GLY A 96 -6.05 -7.23 8.56
N SER A 97 -6.65 -8.31 9.03
CA SER A 97 -7.93 -8.82 8.54
C SER A 97 -9.03 -7.79 8.74
N LEU A 98 -9.74 -7.47 7.65
CA LEU A 98 -10.77 -6.43 7.60
C LEU A 98 -10.28 -5.09 8.15
N ALA A 99 -8.97 -4.85 8.06
CA ALA A 99 -8.26 -3.71 8.61
C ALA A 99 -8.50 -3.47 10.12
N TYR A 100 -8.84 -4.51 10.87
CA TYR A 100 -9.14 -4.43 12.31
C TYR A 100 -7.90 -4.59 13.20
N ASP A 101 -7.06 -5.60 12.94
CA ASP A 101 -5.89 -5.96 13.75
C ASP A 101 -4.60 -6.03 12.92
N ASP A 102 -3.59 -6.79 13.36
CA ASP A 102 -2.34 -7.02 12.65
C ASP A 102 -2.20 -8.44 12.04
N ILE A 103 -3.26 -9.25 12.10
CA ILE A 103 -3.26 -10.65 11.67
C ILE A 103 -3.89 -10.75 10.27
N TRP A 104 -3.21 -11.39 9.35
CA TRP A 104 -3.68 -11.54 7.96
C TRP A 104 -3.52 -12.97 7.51
N PHE A 105 -4.59 -13.59 7.01
CA PHE A 105 -4.63 -15.02 6.71
C PHE A 105 -4.10 -15.96 7.83
N GLY A 106 -4.04 -15.51 9.08
CA GLY A 106 -3.44 -16.22 10.21
C GLY A 106 -1.93 -16.02 10.41
N GLY A 107 -1.26 -15.24 9.55
CA GLY A 107 0.12 -14.77 9.69
C GLY A 107 0.21 -13.32 10.16
N ARG A 108 1.44 -12.80 10.27
CA ARG A 108 1.75 -11.43 10.72
C ARG A 108 2.98 -10.88 10.01
N THR A 109 2.97 -9.59 9.68
CA THR A 109 4.14 -8.95 9.09
C THR A 109 5.18 -8.63 10.16
N ARG A 110 6.42 -9.07 9.94
CA ARG A 110 7.53 -8.87 10.88
C ARG A 110 8.01 -7.43 10.90
N ASN A 111 8.58 -7.01 12.02
CA ASN A 111 9.18 -5.68 12.17
C ASN A 111 10.58 -5.66 11.52
N PRO A 112 10.87 -4.71 10.61
CA PRO A 112 12.19 -4.63 9.98
C PRO A 112 13.35 -4.28 10.94
N TRP A 113 13.07 -3.67 12.09
CA TRP A 113 14.08 -3.39 13.13
C TRP A 113 14.38 -4.61 14.01
N ASN A 114 13.43 -5.52 14.17
CA ASN A 114 13.58 -6.78 14.88
C ASN A 114 12.63 -7.84 14.31
N ILE A 115 13.18 -8.81 13.57
CA ILE A 115 12.40 -9.85 12.89
C ILE A 115 11.79 -10.90 13.84
N GLU A 116 12.08 -10.85 15.13
CA GLU A 116 11.38 -11.65 16.15
C GLU A 116 10.10 -10.95 16.66
N GLU A 117 9.87 -9.71 16.23
CA GLU A 117 8.71 -8.89 16.58
C GLU A 117 7.84 -8.58 15.35
N PHE A 118 6.65 -8.02 15.60
CA PHE A 118 5.68 -7.65 14.56
C PHE A 118 5.49 -6.13 14.42
N SER A 119 5.04 -5.73 13.24
CA SER A 119 4.93 -4.33 12.83
C SER A 119 3.72 -3.59 13.43
N THR A 120 2.77 -4.28 14.06
CA THR A 120 1.46 -3.76 14.52
C THR A 120 0.57 -3.25 13.37
N GLY A 121 -0.73 -3.06 13.60
CA GLY A 121 -1.71 -3.02 12.52
C GLY A 121 -2.77 -1.93 12.59
N SER A 122 -3.60 -1.78 11.56
CA SER A 122 -3.75 -2.74 10.44
C SER A 122 -2.98 -2.46 9.16
N SER A 123 -2.34 -1.30 9.02
CA SER A 123 -1.41 -1.01 7.90
C SER A 123 -0.02 -1.58 8.18
N VAL A 124 0.04 -2.87 8.49
CA VAL A 124 1.25 -3.62 8.89
C VAL A 124 2.38 -3.50 7.86
N SER A 125 2.07 -3.79 6.59
CA SER A 125 3.07 -3.90 5.53
C SER A 125 3.47 -2.58 4.88
N PRO A 126 2.56 -1.59 4.69
CA PRO A 126 2.97 -0.25 4.27
C PRO A 126 4.11 0.33 5.11
N ALA A 127 4.02 0.27 6.44
CA ALA A 127 5.06 0.79 7.32
C ALA A 127 6.34 -0.06 7.26
N ALA A 128 6.20 -1.39 7.33
CA ALA A 128 7.33 -2.32 7.33
C ALA A 128 8.15 -2.25 6.02
N CYS A 129 7.48 -2.24 4.87
CA CYS A 129 8.14 -2.19 3.56
C CYS A 129 8.84 -0.85 3.33
N THR A 130 8.24 0.26 3.76
CA THR A 130 8.90 1.57 3.66
C THR A 130 10.11 1.64 4.59
N SER A 131 9.97 1.21 5.83
CA SER A 131 11.05 1.19 6.83
C SER A 131 12.24 0.34 6.38
N ALA A 132 11.98 -0.82 5.78
CA ALA A 132 13.01 -1.70 5.23
C ALA A 132 13.66 -1.20 3.93
N GLY A 133 13.30 0.00 3.43
CA GLY A 133 13.80 0.54 2.16
C GLY A 133 13.37 -0.27 0.93
N MET A 134 12.31 -1.07 1.04
CA MET A 134 11.79 -1.88 -0.07
C MET A 134 10.99 -1.04 -1.06
N LEU A 135 10.38 0.03 -0.55
CA LEU A 135 9.56 0.99 -1.29
C LEU A 135 9.87 2.41 -0.78
N PRO A 136 9.98 3.41 -1.66
CA PRO A 136 10.17 4.79 -1.23
C PRO A 136 8.96 5.33 -0.47
N PHE A 137 7.76 4.84 -0.79
CA PHE A 137 6.56 5.06 0.00
C PHE A 137 5.49 4.00 -0.25
N ALA A 138 4.50 3.97 0.64
CA ALA A 138 3.31 3.16 0.51
C ALA A 138 2.06 3.92 0.94
N ILE A 139 0.90 3.45 0.44
CA ILE A 139 -0.41 3.99 0.76
C ILE A 139 -1.12 3.03 1.72
N GLY A 140 -1.53 3.58 2.88
CA GLY A 140 -2.26 2.88 3.92
C GLY A 140 -3.68 3.40 4.11
N SER A 141 -4.32 2.90 5.17
CA SER A 141 -5.59 3.43 5.67
C SER A 141 -5.58 3.51 7.18
N GLU A 142 -6.25 4.54 7.71
CA GLU A 142 -6.40 4.74 9.14
C GLU A 142 -7.87 4.99 9.50
N THR A 143 -8.36 4.24 10.49
CA THR A 143 -9.65 4.49 11.12
C THR A 143 -9.42 4.92 12.56
N VAL A 144 -8.67 4.11 13.33
CA VAL A 144 -8.25 4.40 14.71
C VAL A 144 -6.81 3.89 14.88
N GLY A 145 -5.83 4.72 14.53
CA GLY A 145 -4.40 4.41 14.74
C GLY A 145 -3.77 3.40 13.78
N SER A 146 -4.52 2.90 12.78
CA SER A 146 -4.06 1.83 11.89
C SER A 146 -2.88 2.20 10.98
N MET A 147 -2.44 3.46 10.97
CA MET A 147 -1.19 3.90 10.34
C MET A 147 -0.19 4.43 11.36
N THR A 148 -0.63 5.30 12.27
CA THR A 148 0.25 5.93 13.26
C THR A 148 0.90 4.92 14.21
N LEU A 149 0.21 3.83 14.57
CA LEU A 149 0.78 2.74 15.36
C LEU A 149 1.89 2.00 14.61
N PRO A 150 1.66 1.43 13.41
CA PRO A 150 2.73 0.79 12.65
C PRO A 150 3.84 1.76 12.24
N ALA A 151 3.52 3.04 12.01
CA ALA A 151 4.51 4.07 11.72
C ALA A 151 5.53 4.24 12.86
N SER A 152 5.00 4.45 14.08
CA SER A 152 5.79 4.55 15.31
C SER A 152 6.60 3.28 15.54
N ARG A 153 5.97 2.12 15.35
CA ARG A 153 6.59 0.82 15.56
C ARG A 153 7.71 0.48 14.57
N CYS A 154 7.55 0.89 13.31
CA CYS A 154 8.52 0.66 12.24
C CYS A 154 9.45 1.85 12.02
N GLY A 155 9.39 2.90 12.84
CA GLY A 155 10.29 4.06 12.74
C GLY A 155 10.17 4.83 11.43
N VAL A 156 8.96 4.97 10.89
CA VAL A 156 8.68 5.75 9.67
C VAL A 156 7.65 6.83 9.96
N THR A 157 7.63 7.88 9.13
CA THR A 157 6.60 8.92 9.26
C THR A 157 5.32 8.47 8.57
N ALA A 158 4.16 8.70 9.20
CA ALA A 158 2.86 8.58 8.55
C ALA A 158 2.12 9.90 8.69
N LEU A 159 1.55 10.38 7.59
CA LEU A 159 0.64 11.52 7.64
C LEU A 159 -0.79 11.01 7.85
N ARG A 160 -1.68 11.84 8.41
CA ARG A 160 -3.13 11.65 8.40
C ARG A 160 -3.82 12.93 7.95
N PRO A 161 -4.51 12.99 6.79
CA PRO A 161 -5.08 14.21 6.30
C PRO A 161 -6.36 14.48 7.09
N THR A 162 -6.93 15.66 6.86
CA THR A 162 -8.29 15.93 7.33
C THR A 162 -9.26 14.92 6.73
N PHE A 163 -10.17 14.41 7.56
CA PHE A 163 -11.23 13.52 7.11
C PHE A 163 -12.01 14.14 5.94
N GLY A 164 -12.29 13.33 4.91
CA GLY A 164 -12.98 13.77 3.69
C GLY A 164 -12.08 14.36 2.60
N LEU A 165 -10.80 14.67 2.88
CA LEU A 165 -9.89 15.23 1.87
C LEU A 165 -9.53 14.22 0.76
N VAL A 166 -9.40 12.94 1.10
CA VAL A 166 -9.04 11.87 0.17
C VAL A 166 -10.27 11.04 -0.14
N GLY A 167 -10.55 10.83 -1.43
CA GLY A 167 -11.67 10.01 -1.89
C GLY A 167 -11.53 8.56 -1.44
N ARG A 168 -12.65 7.98 -0.96
CA ARG A 168 -12.70 6.61 -0.42
C ARG A 168 -13.36 5.59 -1.35
N THR A 169 -13.80 6.01 -2.53
CA THR A 169 -14.39 5.11 -3.53
C THR A 169 -13.41 3.98 -3.86
N GLY A 170 -13.90 2.75 -3.81
CA GLY A 170 -13.10 1.54 -4.05
C GLY A 170 -12.17 1.15 -2.89
N VAL A 171 -12.35 1.71 -1.69
CA VAL A 171 -11.65 1.29 -0.47
C VAL A 171 -12.64 0.62 0.47
N MET A 172 -12.29 -0.55 1.01
CA MET A 172 -13.11 -1.21 2.03
C MET A 172 -13.27 -0.31 3.25
N SER A 173 -14.52 -0.07 3.66
CA SER A 173 -14.85 0.74 4.82
C SER A 173 -15.04 -0.13 6.06
N ILE A 174 -14.39 0.24 7.16
CA ILE A 174 -14.65 -0.35 8.49
C ILE A 174 -15.71 0.48 9.23
N LEU A 175 -15.53 1.80 9.21
CA LEU A 175 -16.41 2.79 9.84
C LEU A 175 -16.48 4.01 8.92
N GLU A 176 -17.65 4.26 8.35
CA GLU A 176 -17.81 5.28 7.30
C GLU A 176 -17.56 6.71 7.78
N SER A 177 -17.72 6.97 9.08
CA SER A 177 -17.54 8.27 9.72
C SER A 177 -16.09 8.61 10.08
N LEU A 178 -15.16 7.64 10.02
CA LEU A 178 -13.76 7.81 10.49
C LEU A 178 -12.70 7.38 9.48
N GLY A 179 -13.04 6.54 8.50
CA GLY A 179 -12.08 6.00 7.55
C GLY A 179 -11.32 7.09 6.78
N THR A 180 -9.99 6.99 6.78
CA THR A 180 -9.07 7.95 6.15
C THR A 180 -8.02 7.19 5.32
N VAL A 181 -7.68 7.67 4.12
CA VAL A 181 -6.68 7.08 3.20
C VAL A 181 -5.52 8.05 3.04
N LEU A 182 -4.27 7.56 3.00
CA LEU A 182 -3.09 8.44 3.08
C LEU A 182 -1.89 8.14 2.21
N LEU A 183 -1.27 9.28 1.87
CA LEU A 183 0.04 9.54 1.27
C LEU A 183 1.12 9.74 2.36
N PRO A 184 2.39 9.73 1.98
CA PRO A 184 3.30 8.59 2.01
C PRO A 184 3.80 8.23 3.42
N PHE A 185 4.21 6.97 3.60
CA PHE A 185 5.27 6.68 4.57
C PHE A 185 6.61 7.14 4.00
N LEU A 186 7.40 7.87 4.77
CA LEU A 186 8.74 8.33 4.38
C LEU A 186 9.77 7.80 5.39
N SER A 187 10.92 7.35 4.87
CA SER A 187 12.12 6.96 5.63
C SER A 187 12.93 8.18 6.04
#